data_AF-M5EQX3-F1
#
_entry.id   AF-M5EQX3-F1
#
_cell.length_a   1.000
_cell.length_b   1.000
_cell.length_c   1.000
_cell.angle_alpha   90.00
_cell.angle_beta   90.00
_cell.angle_gamma   90.00
#
_symmetry.space_group_name_H-M   'P 1'
#
loop_
_entity.id
_entity.type
_entity.pdbx_description
1 polymer ?
#
loop_
_entity_poly.entity_id
_entity_poly.type
_entity_poly.pdbx_seq_one_letter_code
_entity_poly.pdbx_strand_id
1 'polypeptide(L)' 'MARATHNETVAIPSCEFVDETFAASIFEWDMQRLYYMQSFNSFPIPIRCGQMLVVRTADIARWALNRRYGITRYSI' A
#
# COMPACT_ATOMS: atom_id res chain seq x y z
N MET A 1 -1.14 31.56 -4.85
CA MET A 1 -0.83 30.95 -3.54
C MET A 1 -0.81 29.44 -3.72
N ALA A 2 0.39 28.83 -3.70
CA ALA A 2 0.52 27.38 -3.82
C ALA A 2 0.00 26.74 -2.53
N ARG A 3 -1.15 26.08 -2.61
CA ARG A 3 -1.71 25.26 -1.53
C ARG A 3 -0.69 24.15 -1.29
N ALA A 4 -0.03 24.14 -0.13
CA ALA A 4 0.83 23.04 0.27
C ALA A 4 -0.04 21.77 0.24
N THR A 5 0.16 20.93 -0.78
CA THR A 5 -0.37 19.57 -0.78
C THR A 5 0.26 18.89 0.42
N HIS A 6 -0.50 18.72 1.49
CA HIS A 6 -0.11 17.82 2.56
C HIS A 6 0.14 16.46 1.90
N ASN A 7 1.41 16.05 1.82
CA ASN A 7 1.76 14.70 1.43
C ASN A 7 1.21 13.80 2.53
N GLU A 8 0.11 13.10 2.25
CA GLU A 8 -0.48 12.12 3.15
C GLU A 8 0.61 11.09 3.52
N THR A 9 0.75 10.80 4.81
CA THR A 9 1.80 9.88 5.30
C THR A 9 1.17 8.55 5.63
N VAL A 10 1.69 7.48 5.05
CA VAL A 10 1.22 6.11 5.31
C VAL A 10 2.25 5.32 6.12
N ALA A 11 1.76 4.50 7.05
CA ALA A 11 2.59 3.62 7.84
C ALA A 11 2.70 2.26 7.13
N ILE A 12 3.90 1.91 6.67
CA ILE A 12 4.16 0.62 6.00
C ILE A 12 5.09 -0.21 6.90
N PRO A 13 4.73 -1.44 7.28
CA PRO A 13 5.59 -2.27 8.12
C PRO A 13 6.90 -2.62 7.39
N SER A 14 7.91 -2.98 8.17
CA SER A 14 9.26 -3.30 7.67
C SER A 14 9.43 -4.77 7.28
N CYS A 15 8.39 -5.60 7.41
CA CYS A 15 8.38 -6.99 6.96
C CYS A 15 8.42 -7.08 5.42
N GLU A 16 8.78 -8.25 4.88
CA GLU A 16 8.83 -8.45 3.43
C GLU A 16 7.44 -8.46 2.78
N PHE A 17 6.48 -9.09 3.45
CA PHE A 17 5.13 -9.31 2.95
C PHE A 17 4.08 -8.93 3.99
N VAL A 18 2.95 -8.44 3.50
CA VAL A 18 1.68 -8.30 4.25
C VAL A 18 0.60 -9.06 3.50
N ASP A 19 -0.41 -9.58 4.19
CA ASP A 19 -1.57 -10.13 3.50
C ASP A 19 -2.37 -9.01 2.81
N GLU A 20 -3.22 -9.40 1.87
CA GLU A 20 -3.98 -8.45 1.05
C GLU A 20 -4.91 -7.54 1.87
N THR A 21 -5.48 -8.05 2.97
CA THR A 21 -6.38 -7.29 3.85
C THR A 21 -5.59 -6.22 4.58
N PHE A 22 -4.40 -6.57 5.06
CA PHE A 22 -3.48 -5.62 5.67
C PHE A 22 -2.98 -4.58 4.65
N ALA A 23 -2.75 -4.96 3.40
CA ALA A 23 -2.38 -4.01 2.36
C ALA A 23 -3.47 -2.94 2.12
N ALA A 24 -4.75 -3.31 2.20
CA ALA A 24 -5.86 -2.37 2.13
C ALA A 24 -5.91 -1.44 3.35
N SER A 25 -5.67 -1.97 4.56
CA SER A 25 -5.77 -1.21 5.80
C SER A 25 -4.71 -0.10 5.92
N ILE A 26 -3.54 -0.25 5.29
CA ILE A 26 -2.50 0.80 5.23
C ILE A 26 -3.04 2.13 4.69
N PHE A 27 -4.05 2.08 3.81
CA PHE A 27 -4.64 3.26 3.17
C PHE A 27 -6.11 3.47 3.54
N GLU A 28 -6.58 2.80 4.61
CA GLU A 28 -7.98 2.85 5.06
C GLU A 28 -8.98 2.47 3.94
N TRP A 29 -8.59 1.51 3.08
CA TRP A 29 -9.45 1.03 2.00
C TRP A 29 -10.24 -0.21 2.41
N ASP A 30 -11.44 -0.34 1.85
CA ASP A 30 -12.12 -1.62 1.77
C ASP A 30 -11.55 -2.47 0.61
N MET A 31 -11.93 -3.75 0.56
CA MET A 31 -11.44 -4.68 -0.46
C MET A 31 -11.88 -4.29 -1.88
N GLN A 32 -13.07 -3.68 -2.02
CA GLN A 32 -13.55 -3.23 -3.33
C GLN A 32 -12.67 -2.10 -3.87
N ARG A 33 -12.30 -1.16 -3.00
CA ARG A 33 -11.39 -0.06 -3.31
C ARG A 33 -10.00 -0.57 -3.60
N LEU A 34 -9.49 -1.54 -2.84
CA LEU A 34 -8.23 -2.19 -3.14
C LEU A 34 -8.22 -2.79 -4.56
N TYR A 35 -9.23 -3.59 -4.92
CA TYR A 35 -9.31 -4.20 -6.25
C TYR A 35 -9.41 -3.17 -7.37
N TYR A 36 -10.14 -2.07 -7.14
CA TYR A 36 -10.16 -0.94 -8.06
C TYR A 36 -8.75 -0.34 -8.23
N MET A 37 -8.02 -0.11 -7.13
CA MET A 37 -6.66 0.44 -7.18
C MET A 37 -5.67 -0.50 -7.86
N GLN A 38 -5.79 -1.81 -7.68
CA GLN A 38 -4.97 -2.81 -8.38
C GLN A 38 -5.27 -2.81 -9.88
N SER A 39 -6.55 -2.76 -10.25
CA SER A 39 -6.99 -2.85 -11.65
C SER A 39 -6.72 -1.56 -12.44
N PHE A 40 -6.91 -0.40 -11.83
CA PHE A 40 -6.95 0.89 -12.54
C PHE A 40 -5.93 1.91 -12.06
N ASN A 41 -5.29 1.67 -10.91
CA ASN A 41 -4.30 2.59 -10.35
C ASN A 41 -2.93 1.94 -10.16
N SER A 42 -2.70 0.78 -10.79
CA SER A 42 -1.41 0.06 -10.74
C SER A 42 -0.93 -0.23 -9.32
N PHE A 43 -1.84 -0.33 -8.34
CA PHE A 43 -1.48 -0.81 -7.01
C PHE A 43 -0.96 -2.25 -7.13
N PRO A 44 0.05 -2.65 -6.35
CA PRO A 44 0.65 -3.98 -6.47
C PRO A 44 -0.40 -5.11 -6.40
N ILE A 45 -0.34 -6.02 -7.37
CA ILE A 45 -1.19 -7.21 -7.41
C ILE A 45 -0.60 -8.23 -6.42
N PRO A 46 -1.42 -8.88 -5.58
CA PRO A 46 -0.94 -9.89 -4.65
C PRO A 46 -0.37 -11.11 -5.38
N ILE A 47 0.60 -11.74 -4.75
CA ILE A 47 1.11 -13.05 -5.15
C ILE A 47 0.56 -14.12 -4.20
N ARG A 48 0.42 -15.34 -4.71
CA ARG A 48 -0.01 -16.49 -3.91
C ARG A 48 1.17 -17.07 -3.13
N CYS A 49 1.04 -17.12 -1.81
CA CYS A 49 1.96 -17.78 -0.90
C CYS A 49 1.19 -18.87 -0.13
N GLY A 50 1.25 -20.10 -0.65
CA GLY A 50 0.42 -21.21 -0.15
C GLY A 50 -1.07 -20.92 -0.36
N GLN A 51 -1.83 -20.86 0.74
CA GLN A 51 -3.26 -20.54 0.74
C GLN A 51 -3.56 -19.04 0.91
N MET A 52 -2.53 -18.19 1.08
CA MET A 52 -2.70 -16.76 1.32
C MET A 52 -2.32 -15.91 0.10
N LEU A 53 -2.98 -14.76 -0.05
CA LEU A 53 -2.61 -13.70 -0.97
C LEU A 53 -1.81 -12.65 -0.20
N VAL A 54 -0.59 -12.36 -0.67
CA VAL A 54 0.33 -11.44 -0.01
C VAL A 54 0.87 -10.41 -0.98
N VAL A 55 1.20 -9.23 -0.46
CA VAL A 55 1.75 -8.10 -1.20
C VAL A 55 3.11 -7.74 -0.62
N ARG A 56 4.12 -7.53 -1.49
CA ARG A 56 5.45 -7.08 -1.06
C ARG A 56 5.37 -5.65 -0.54
N THR A 57 5.83 -5.40 0.68
CA THR A 57 5.81 -4.06 1.28
C THR A 57 6.70 -3.07 0.53
N ALA A 58 7.75 -3.55 -0.13
CA ALA A 58 8.63 -2.75 -0.99
C ALA A 58 7.88 -2.18 -2.20
N ASP A 59 6.97 -2.96 -2.80
CA ASP A 59 6.20 -2.52 -3.96
C ASP A 59 5.09 -1.54 -3.56
N ILE A 60 4.45 -1.75 -2.40
CA ILE A 60 3.51 -0.78 -1.80
C ILE A 60 4.22 0.56 -1.57
N ALA A 61 5.41 0.53 -0.97
CA ALA A 61 6.19 1.74 -0.72
C ALA A 61 6.60 2.45 -2.02
N ARG A 62 7.04 1.71 -3.04
CA ARG A 62 7.36 2.30 -4.34
C ARG A 62 6.13 2.97 -4.97
N TRP A 63 4.97 2.30 -4.92
CA TRP A 63 3.72 2.84 -5.43
C TRP A 63 3.31 4.15 -4.71
N ALA A 64 3.46 4.18 -3.39
CA ALA A 64 3.14 5.33 -2.55
C ALA A 64 4.09 6.52 -2.80
N LEU A 65 5.40 6.27 -2.88
CA LEU A 65 6.39 7.31 -3.23
C LEU A 65 6.12 7.95 -4.60
N ASN A 66 5.77 7.14 -5.61
CA ASN A 66 5.43 7.64 -6.93
C ASN A 66 4.21 8.58 -6.94
N ARG A 67 3.37 8.50 -5.90
CA ARG A 67 2.19 9.36 -5.68
C ARG A 67 2.43 10.45 -4.63
N ARG A 68 3.68 10.64 -4.21
CA ARG A 68 4.10 11.66 -3.23
C ARG A 68 3.52 11.45 -1.83
N TYR A 69 3.20 10.21 -1.46
CA TYR A 69 2.93 9.90 -0.05
C TYR A 69 4.22 10.00 0.77
N GLY A 70 4.10 10.50 2.00
CA GLY A 70 5.11 10.25 3.03
C GLY A 70 5.06 8.79 3.47
N ILE A 71 6.19 8.21 3.85
CA ILE A 71 6.24 6.84 4.36
C ILE A 71 6.92 6.81 5.72
N THR A 72 6.23 6.25 6.70
CA THR A 72 6.81 5.89 7.99
C THR A 72 6.95 4.37 8.05
N ARG A 73 8.16 3.89 8.36
CA ARG A 73 8.42 2.46 8.57
C ARG A 73 8.32 2.12 10.05
N TYR A 74 7.75 0.97 10.36
CA TYR A 74 7.66 0.46 11.73
C TYR A 74 7.91 -1.05 11.75
N SER A 75 8.20 -1.57 12.94
CA SER A 75 8.35 -3.01 13.19
C SER A 75 7.05 -3.55 13.78
N ILE A 76 6.72 -4.80 13.43
CA ILE A 76 5.55 -5.56 13.90
C ILE A 76 6.00 -6.85 14.56
#